data_AF-A0A0L6VLC0-F1
#
_entry.id   AF-A0A0L6VLC0-F1
#
_cell.length_a   1.000
_cell.length_b   1.000
_cell.length_c   1.000
_cell.angle_alpha   90.00
_cell.angle_beta   90.00
_cell.angle_gamma   90.00
#
_symmetry.space_group_name_H-M   'P 1'
#
loop_
_entity.id
_entity.type
_entity.pdbx_description
1 polymer ?
#
loop_
_entity_poly.entity_id
_entity_poly.type
_entity_poly.pdbx_seq_one_letter_code
_entity_poly.pdbx_strand_id
1 'polypeptide(L)'
;MPSAAATAETRSHPLAYISSTLHIEIPLSSPPNSSDIKGYINFLGINKKEDTLNILLENGFKSHKVFKLSGLLQFNVRELGLTLGVVTVHFDNVAKYNHYLANHN
;
A
#
# COMPACT_ATOMS: atom_id res chain seq x y z
N MET A 1 -45.83 9.21 54.38
CA MET A 1 -45.64 7.76 54.58
C MET A 1 -46.34 7.02 53.43
N PRO A 2 -46.02 5.76 53.10
CA PRO A 2 -44.76 5.17 52.59
C PRO A 2 -45.00 4.45 51.21
N SER A 3 -43.99 4.27 50.36
CA SER A 3 -43.23 3.02 50.05
C SER A 3 -43.91 1.94 49.20
N ALA A 4 -43.27 1.60 48.05
CA ALA A 4 -42.85 0.25 47.60
C ALA A 4 -42.34 0.35 46.14
N ALA A 5 -41.05 0.16 45.82
CA ALA A 5 -40.34 -1.12 45.56
C ALA A 5 -41.00 -1.91 44.40
N ALA A 6 -40.34 -2.35 43.32
CA ALA A 6 -39.16 -3.24 43.17
C ALA A 6 -38.92 -3.42 41.64
N THR A 7 -37.73 -3.38 41.03
CA THR A 7 -36.64 -4.39 40.95
C THR A 7 -36.48 -5.02 39.54
N ALA A 8 -35.23 -5.01 39.03
CA ALA A 8 -34.56 -5.97 38.11
C ALA A 8 -35.14 -6.14 36.67
N GLU A 9 -34.42 -6.49 35.59
CA GLU A 9 -33.02 -6.82 35.29
C GLU A 9 -32.89 -7.03 33.75
N THR A 10 -31.67 -6.84 33.24
CA THR A 10 -30.97 -7.74 32.28
C THR A 10 -31.37 -7.84 30.77
N ARG A 11 -30.37 -7.47 29.95
CA ARG A 11 -29.96 -7.92 28.59
C ARG A 11 -30.82 -7.60 27.35
N SER A 12 -30.16 -6.91 26.40
CA SER A 12 -29.93 -7.42 25.04
C SER A 12 -28.91 -6.57 24.26
N HIS A 13 -27.78 -7.17 23.88
CA HIS A 13 -27.12 -6.84 22.61
C HIS A 13 -27.76 -7.70 21.53
N PRO A 14 -27.87 -7.21 20.28
CA PRO A 14 -26.87 -7.66 19.31
C PRO A 14 -26.42 -6.60 18.29
N LEU A 15 -25.21 -6.84 17.77
CA LEU A 15 -24.64 -6.27 16.56
C LEU A 15 -25.63 -6.36 15.37
N ALA A 16 -25.97 -5.22 14.76
CA ALA A 16 -26.56 -5.17 13.42
C ALA A 16 -25.50 -4.56 12.48
N TYR A 17 -24.80 -5.37 11.68
CA TYR A 17 -25.25 -5.95 10.40
C TYR A 17 -25.01 -4.98 9.24
N ILE A 18 -23.82 -5.17 8.64
CA ILE A 18 -23.39 -4.95 7.25
C ILE A 18 -23.88 -3.73 6.45
N SER A 19 -22.90 -3.00 5.88
CA SER A 19 -23.06 -2.45 4.54
C SER A 19 -21.96 -3.03 3.66
N SER A 20 -22.36 -3.98 2.82
CA SER A 20 -21.58 -4.48 1.72
C SER A 20 -21.48 -3.39 0.66
N THR A 21 -20.33 -2.75 0.55
CA THR A 21 -19.91 -2.10 -0.70
C THR A 21 -18.53 -2.61 -1.05
N LEU A 22 -18.49 -3.44 -2.09
CA LEU A 22 -17.30 -3.68 -2.89
C LEU A 22 -16.81 -2.29 -3.31
N HIS A 23 -15.84 -1.74 -2.59
CA HIS A 23 -15.19 -0.50 -2.99
C HIS A 23 -14.29 -0.87 -4.16
N ILE A 24 -14.89 -0.89 -5.35
CA ILE A 24 -14.16 -0.83 -6.61
C ILE A 24 -13.49 0.54 -6.58
N GLU A 25 -12.26 0.59 -6.04
CA GLU A 25 -11.39 1.73 -6.30
C GLU A 25 -11.12 1.73 -7.81
N ILE A 26 -11.88 2.58 -8.50
CA ILE A 26 -11.48 3.13 -9.78
C ILE A 26 -10.04 3.63 -9.56
N PRO A 27 -9.05 3.16 -10.33
CA PRO A 27 -7.70 3.67 -10.18
C PRO A 27 -7.75 5.12 -10.66
N LEU A 28 -7.87 6.06 -9.71
CA LEU A 28 -7.57 7.45 -9.94
C LEU A 28 -6.16 7.43 -10.51
N SER A 29 -6.05 7.72 -11.81
CA SER A 29 -4.76 7.86 -12.45
C SER A 29 -4.05 8.98 -11.70
N SER A 30 -3.12 8.60 -10.83
CA SER A 30 -2.24 9.54 -10.18
C SER A 30 -1.67 10.47 -11.26
N PRO A 31 -1.58 11.78 -11.01
CA PRO A 31 -0.96 12.68 -11.98
C PRO A 31 0.40 12.12 -12.39
N PRO A 32 0.81 12.26 -13.67
CA PRO A 32 2.04 11.67 -14.22
C PRO A 32 3.34 12.10 -13.49
N ASN A 33 3.20 13.03 -12.55
CA ASN A 33 4.20 13.74 -11.79
C ASN A 33 4.37 13.15 -10.37
N SER A 34 3.51 12.22 -9.97
CA SER A 34 3.46 11.74 -8.60
C SER A 34 4.54 10.71 -8.33
N SER A 35 5.05 10.68 -7.10
CA SER A 35 6.01 9.69 -6.61
C SER A 35 5.43 8.25 -6.53
N ASP A 36 4.39 7.95 -7.29
CA ASP A 36 3.66 6.69 -7.37
C ASP A 36 4.59 5.56 -7.85
N ILE A 37 4.38 4.39 -7.26
CA ILE A 37 5.08 3.16 -7.57
C ILE A 37 4.91 2.72 -9.04
N LYS A 38 3.75 2.94 -9.66
CA LYS A 38 3.47 2.60 -11.06
C LYS A 38 4.37 3.35 -12.03
N GLY A 39 4.53 4.66 -11.82
CA GLY A 39 5.44 5.49 -12.61
C GLY A 39 6.89 5.01 -12.47
N TYR A 40 7.27 4.63 -11.24
CA TYR A 40 8.59 4.09 -10.96
C TYR A 40 8.85 2.75 -11.68
N ILE A 41 7.93 1.79 -11.58
CA ILE A 41 8.05 0.49 -12.27
C ILE A 41 8.20 0.68 -13.79
N ASN A 42 7.46 1.62 -14.37
CA ASN A 42 7.58 1.94 -15.79
C ASN A 42 8.97 2.50 -16.13
N PHE A 43 9.50 3.40 -15.30
CA PHE A 43 10.86 3.94 -15.44
C PHE A 43 11.95 2.87 -15.36
N LEU A 44 11.81 1.87 -14.49
CA LEU A 44 12.82 0.82 -14.30
C LEU A 44 12.96 -0.12 -15.52
N GLY A 45 11.95 -0.20 -16.39
CA GLY A 45 12.05 -1.02 -17.60
C GLY A 45 12.17 -2.53 -17.37
N ILE A 46 11.75 -3.04 -16.20
CA ILE A 46 11.82 -4.48 -15.87
C ILE A 46 10.84 -5.32 -16.71
N ASN A 47 11.14 -6.60 -16.95
CA ASN A 47 10.32 -7.45 -17.83
C ASN A 47 8.94 -7.82 -17.27
N LYS A 48 8.82 -8.06 -15.95
CA LYS A 48 7.57 -8.48 -15.29
C LYS A 48 6.93 -7.32 -14.52
N LYS A 49 6.63 -6.23 -15.23
CA LYS A 49 6.17 -4.97 -14.61
C LYS A 49 4.90 -5.14 -13.80
N GLU A 50 3.88 -5.77 -14.38
CA GLU A 50 2.56 -5.93 -13.76
C GLU A 50 2.63 -6.84 -12.54
N ASP A 51 3.26 -8.02 -12.65
CA ASP A 51 3.47 -8.92 -11.52
C ASP A 51 4.22 -8.22 -10.37
N THR A 52 5.30 -7.50 -10.70
CA THR A 52 6.09 -6.79 -9.69
C THR A 52 5.28 -5.67 -9.05
N LEU A 53 4.52 -4.91 -9.84
CA LEU A 53 3.65 -3.85 -9.34
C LEU A 53 2.58 -4.41 -8.39
N ASN A 54 1.93 -5.52 -8.75
CA ASN A 54 0.90 -6.16 -7.93
C ASN A 54 1.49 -6.63 -6.60
N ILE A 55 2.62 -7.36 -6.61
CA ILE A 55 3.31 -7.80 -5.39
C ILE A 55 3.60 -6.60 -4.48
N LEU A 56 4.10 -5.50 -5.04
CA LEU A 56 4.42 -4.30 -4.27
C LEU A 56 3.17 -3.64 -3.68
N LEU A 57 2.10 -3.48 -4.47
CA LEU A 57 0.85 -2.88 -4.01
C LEU A 57 0.18 -3.71 -2.92
N GLU A 58 0.11 -5.04 -3.08
CA GLU A 58 -0.44 -5.97 -2.08
C GLU A 58 0.32 -5.90 -0.75
N ASN A 59 1.62 -5.58 -0.81
CA ASN A 59 2.47 -5.39 0.37
C ASN A 59 2.57 -3.93 0.83
N GLY A 60 1.71 -3.03 0.33
CA GLY A 60 1.60 -1.65 0.79
C GLY A 60 2.64 -0.67 0.23
N PHE A 61 3.43 -1.07 -0.76
CA PHE A 61 4.42 -0.22 -1.42
C PHE A 61 3.73 0.72 -2.41
N LYS A 62 3.28 1.88 -1.92
CA LYS A 62 2.58 2.88 -2.75
C LYS A 62 3.51 3.90 -3.42
N SER A 63 4.78 3.95 -3.04
CA SER A 63 5.74 4.93 -3.55
C SER A 63 7.16 4.37 -3.61
N HIS A 64 7.92 4.77 -4.63
CA HIS A 64 9.35 4.43 -4.76
C HIS A 64 10.23 4.94 -3.61
N LYS A 65 9.77 5.95 -2.86
CA LYS A 65 10.53 6.53 -1.74
C LYS A 65 10.74 5.53 -0.60
N VAL A 66 9.87 4.51 -0.48
CA VAL A 66 9.99 3.49 0.56
C VAL A 66 11.29 2.69 0.46
N PHE A 67 11.86 2.53 -0.75
CA PHE A 67 13.13 1.84 -0.98
C PHE A 67 14.35 2.62 -0.46
N LYS A 68 14.17 3.86 -0.01
CA LYS A 68 15.21 4.66 0.68
C LYS A 68 15.11 4.59 2.20
N LEU A 69 14.09 3.94 2.76
CA LEU A 69 13.92 3.86 4.21
C LEU A 69 14.99 2.94 4.80
N SER A 70 15.75 3.44 5.77
CA SER A 70 16.85 2.70 6.41
C SER A 70 16.40 1.41 7.12
N GLY A 71 15.12 1.32 7.50
CA GLY A 71 14.54 0.12 8.12
C GLY A 71 14.07 -0.94 7.12
N LEU A 72 14.07 -0.65 5.82
CA LEU A 72 13.66 -1.59 4.79
C LEU A 72 14.90 -2.27 4.17
N LEU A 73 15.15 -3.52 4.54
CA LEU A 73 16.27 -4.28 3.99
C LEU A 73 15.88 -4.92 2.64
N GLN A 74 16.84 -5.02 1.73
CA GLN A 74 16.65 -5.73 0.45
C GLN A 74 16.21 -7.17 0.65
N PHE A 75 16.64 -7.81 1.74
CA PHE A 75 16.23 -9.17 2.11
C PHE A 75 14.71 -9.27 2.31
N ASN A 76 14.10 -8.36 3.08
CA ASN A 76 12.65 -8.35 3.30
C ASN A 76 11.86 -8.17 2.00
N VAL A 77 12.36 -7.33 1.08
CA VAL A 77 11.71 -7.13 -0.23
C VAL A 77 11.86 -8.36 -1.12
N ARG A 78 12.98 -9.09 -1.01
CA ARG A 78 13.19 -10.37 -1.71
C ARG A 78 12.26 -11.47 -1.19
N GLU A 79 11.94 -11.49 0.10
CA GLU A 79 10.99 -12.45 0.69
C GLU A 79 9.56 -12.29 0.16
N LEU A 80 9.24 -11.18 -0.50
CA LEU A 80 7.96 -10.99 -1.22
C LEU A 80 7.88 -11.80 -2.52
N GLY A 81 8.89 -12.60 -2.85
CA GLY A 81 8.95 -13.40 -4.09
C GLY A 81 9.58 -12.66 -5.27
N LEU A 82 10.18 -11.49 -5.04
CA LEU A 82 10.92 -10.77 -6.08
C LEU A 82 12.32 -11.36 -6.28
N THR A 83 12.79 -11.39 -7.53
CA THR A 83 14.14 -11.88 -7.83
C THR A 83 15.19 -10.90 -7.32
N LEU A 84 16.39 -11.40 -7.02
CA LEU A 84 17.50 -10.56 -6.57
C LEU A 84 17.75 -9.38 -7.53
N GLY A 85 17.77 -9.64 -8.84
CA GLY A 85 17.97 -8.59 -9.84
C GLY A 85 16.89 -7.52 -9.82
N VAL A 86 15.62 -7.91 -9.66
CA VAL A 86 14.51 -6.94 -9.54
C VAL A 86 14.66 -6.12 -8.26
N VAL A 87 14.97 -6.74 -7.13
CA VAL A 87 15.19 -6.04 -5.86
C VAL A 87 16.34 -5.05 -5.96
N THR A 88 17.49 -5.47 -6.48
CA THR A 88 18.66 -4.58 -6.68
C THR A 88 18.30 -3.36 -7.53
N VAL A 89 17.60 -3.58 -8.65
CA VAL A 89 17.16 -2.48 -9.52
C VAL A 89 16.24 -1.51 -8.79
N HIS A 90 15.37 -1.97 -7.88
CA HIS A 90 14.51 -1.06 -7.10
C HIS A 90 15.28 -0.17 -6.14
N PHE A 91 16.33 -0.66 -5.48
CA PHE A 91 17.09 0.13 -4.51
C PHE A 91 18.08 1.07 -5.20
N ASP A 92 18.75 0.60 -6.25
CA ASP A 92 19.82 1.37 -6.91
C ASP A 92 19.31 2.56 -7.73
N ASN A 93 18.05 2.54 -8.15
CA ASN A 93 17.50 3.52 -9.08
C ASN A 93 16.60 4.57 -8.40
N VAL A 94 16.42 4.54 -7.08
CA VAL A 94 15.56 5.51 -6.37
C VAL A 94 16.07 6.95 -6.57
N ALA A 95 17.39 7.15 -6.47
CA ALA A 95 17.98 8.47 -6.68
C ALA A 95 17.85 8.95 -8.13
N LYS A 96 17.98 8.03 -9.10
CA LYS A 96 17.83 8.36 -10.53
C LYS A 96 16.39 8.74 -10.85
N TYR A 97 15.41 8.05 -10.28
CA TYR A 97 14.01 8.40 -10.47
C TYR A 97 13.63 9.72 -9.80
N ASN A 98 14.16 10.01 -8.60
CA ASN A 98 14.00 11.35 -8.00
C ASN A 98 14.50 12.46 -8.94
N HIS A 99 15.66 12.25 -9.58
CA HIS A 99 16.20 13.22 -10.53
C HIS A 99 15.37 13.31 -11.81
N TYR A 100 14.90 12.17 -12.33
CA TYR A 100 13.97 12.12 -13.45
C TYR A 100 12.71 12.95 -13.17
N LEU A 101 12.08 12.76 -12.01
CA LEU A 101 10.90 13.53 -11.59
C LEU A 101 11.21 15.02 -11.46
N ALA A 102 12.37 15.40 -10.91
CA ALA A 102 12.74 16.81 -10.77
C ALA A 102 12.92 17.54 -12.12
N ASN A 103 13.27 16.80 -13.18
CA ASN A 103 13.53 17.37 -14.50
C ASN A 103 12.34 17.23 -15.48
N HIS A 104 11.30 16.46 -15.11
CA HIS A 104 10.13 16.19 -15.96
C HIS A 104 8.80 16.60 -15.29
N ASN A 105 8.89 17.37 -14.19
CA ASN A 105 7.76 17.99 -13.49
C ASN A 105 7.74 19.50 -13.69
#